data_AF-A0A8C9ZNH9-F1
#
_entry.id   AF-A0A8C9ZNH9-F1
#
_cell.length_a   1.000
_cell.length_b   1.000
_cell.length_c   1.000
_cell.angle_alpha   90.00
_cell.angle_beta   90.00
_cell.angle_gamma   90.00
#
_symmetry.space_group_name_H-M   'P 1'
#
loop_
_entity.id
_entity.type
_entity.pdbx_description
1 polymer ?
#
loop_
_entity_poly.entity_id
_entity_poly.type
_entity_poly.pdbx_seq_one_letter_code
_entity_poly.pdbx_strand_id
1 'polypeptide(L)'
;MASRSYGACVLCQRAVVVKMMCRGMSAASQLQSQVDFLKGEPHRKHPGVTNLKTLRLPDELQTAARSIIHRAQVPRLPDRSRSLTNFLWSRKQAVETLTLRQKAVSLEKELWEKAMEKRGDIDEQLLEDRIRKKVFSELRRTTYHWTPMKYDEELGVVYMAARLAGGYAAVRRAMNEIKKRDLSFAPQSLLDFGSGLGTVVWASHSCWGDTLKEMVCVDSSGPMNILAERLLKGDDERAEPHIKQVYFRQFLPVSPKVQFDLVVAAFTLSELLNVKEREEAVLTLWRKTNSYLVLVENGTKDGHQMLMDARDTLLKKQEKTVYDTRPASVFAPCPHELPCPKLAHEPTTPCNFQQMYQSLPLPGHNDRQTEKFSYLIVTRTEPAQAETEGVDWARLIAPVQCRTRHVHCRMCCPDGQLQHLVVTARKHSRDEYRCARSSDWGDQLPMIRRVEDGVQSDSE
;
A
#
# COMPACT_ATOMS: atom_id res chain seq x y z
N MET A 1 -45.15 72.93 -43.31
CA MET A 1 -44.80 73.99 -42.35
C MET A 1 -43.89 73.40 -41.28
N ALA A 2 -43.01 74.23 -40.70
CA ALA A 2 -42.00 73.95 -39.68
C ALA A 2 -40.72 73.26 -40.23
N SER A 3 -39.64 73.98 -40.57
CA SER A 3 -38.74 74.87 -39.80
C SER A 3 -37.54 74.11 -39.22
N ARG A 4 -36.35 74.50 -39.71
CA ARG A 4 -35.02 74.16 -39.16
C ARG A 4 -34.88 74.70 -37.73
N SER A 5 -34.16 73.99 -36.86
CA SER A 5 -33.40 74.64 -35.79
C SER A 5 -32.21 73.78 -35.36
N TYR A 6 -31.17 74.48 -34.92
CA TYR A 6 -29.78 74.09 -34.76
C TYR A 6 -29.52 73.30 -33.47
N GLY A 7 -28.40 72.57 -33.49
CA GLY A 7 -27.95 71.75 -32.37
C GLY A 7 -27.40 72.52 -31.17
N ALA A 8 -27.39 71.82 -30.04
CA ALA A 8 -26.52 72.07 -28.91
C ALA A 8 -26.01 70.71 -28.40
N CYS A 9 -24.71 70.49 -28.53
CA CYS A 9 -24.01 69.30 -28.06
C CYS A 9 -23.68 69.51 -26.58
N VAL A 10 -24.36 68.79 -25.68
CA VAL A 10 -24.04 68.81 -24.24
C VAL A 10 -23.05 67.68 -23.94
N LEU A 11 -21.80 68.06 -23.68
CA LEU A 11 -20.75 67.20 -23.15
C LEU A 11 -21.01 66.97 -21.65
N CYS A 12 -21.54 65.80 -21.28
CA CYS A 12 -21.53 65.35 -19.88
C CYS A 12 -20.13 64.85 -19.51
N GLN A 13 -19.36 65.69 -18.82
CA GLN A 13 -18.15 65.26 -18.10
C GLN A 13 -18.55 64.36 -16.93
N ARG A 14 -18.25 63.06 -17.01
CA ARG A 14 -18.25 62.17 -15.84
C ARG A 14 -16.96 62.40 -15.05
N ALA A 15 -17.07 63.04 -13.90
CA ALA A 15 -15.98 63.12 -12.93
C ALA A 15 -15.68 61.71 -12.39
N VAL A 16 -14.48 61.20 -12.68
CA VAL A 16 -13.95 59.96 -12.08
C VAL A 16 -13.34 60.32 -10.74
N VAL A 17 -14.00 59.95 -9.65
CA VAL A 17 -13.41 60.03 -8.30
C VAL A 17 -12.40 58.90 -8.17
N VAL A 18 -11.12 59.20 -8.33
CA VAL A 18 -10.01 58.30 -8.02
C VAL A 18 -9.90 58.22 -6.49
N LYS A 19 -10.39 57.13 -5.89
CA LYS A 19 -10.07 56.78 -4.50
C LYS A 19 -8.61 56.29 -4.47
N MET A 20 -7.67 57.18 -4.15
CA MET A 20 -6.34 56.77 -3.68
C MET A 20 -6.53 56.04 -2.35
N MET A 21 -6.46 54.70 -2.37
CA MET A 21 -6.20 53.93 -1.16
C MET A 21 -4.71 54.10 -0.83
N CYS A 22 -4.43 54.92 0.18
CA CYS A 22 -3.14 54.92 0.85
C CYS A 22 -2.89 53.50 1.40
N ARG A 23 -1.93 52.78 0.82
CA ARG A 23 -1.39 51.55 1.38
C ARG A 23 -0.71 51.91 2.70
N GLY A 24 -1.39 51.63 3.81
CA GLY A 24 -0.71 51.51 5.10
C GLY A 24 0.34 50.41 4.97
N MET A 25 1.61 50.79 5.10
CA MET A 25 2.72 49.84 5.25
C MET A 25 2.50 49.09 6.56
N SER A 26 2.00 47.86 6.47
CA SER A 26 1.99 46.96 7.63
C SER A 26 3.43 46.54 7.90
N ALA A 27 3.83 46.70 9.16
CA ALA A 27 5.12 46.31 9.69
C ALA A 27 5.46 44.84 9.35
N ALA A 28 6.71 44.66 8.90
CA ALA A 28 7.49 43.42 8.80
C ALA A 28 6.68 42.10 8.79
N SER A 29 6.33 41.63 7.60
CA SER A 29 6.21 40.19 7.40
C SER A 29 7.60 39.57 7.59
N GLN A 30 7.79 38.78 8.65
CA GLN A 30 8.96 37.91 8.79
C GLN A 30 9.18 37.20 7.46
N LEU A 31 10.30 37.52 6.82
CA LEU A 31 10.74 36.94 5.56
C LEU A 31 11.13 35.50 5.84
N GLN A 32 10.14 34.60 5.88
CA GLN A 32 10.40 33.16 5.91
C GLN A 32 11.20 32.85 4.66
N SER A 33 12.41 32.31 4.81
CA SER A 33 13.16 31.72 3.71
C SER A 33 12.29 30.62 3.10
N GLN A 34 11.59 30.95 2.03
CA GLN A 34 10.61 30.06 1.43
C GLN A 34 11.39 28.98 0.69
N VAL A 35 11.62 27.84 1.37
CA VAL A 35 12.25 26.69 0.72
C VAL A 35 11.37 26.30 -0.47
N ASP A 36 11.90 26.41 -1.69
CA ASP A 36 11.15 26.03 -2.90
C ASP A 36 11.15 24.51 -3.06
N PHE A 37 10.31 23.86 -2.25
CA PHE A 37 10.05 22.43 -2.36
C PHE A 37 9.21 22.07 -3.59
N LEU A 38 8.63 23.05 -4.30
CA LEU A 38 7.81 22.79 -5.49
C LEU A 38 8.66 22.60 -6.74
N LYS A 39 9.86 23.20 -6.79
CA LYS A 39 10.75 23.14 -7.95
C LYS A 39 10.03 23.55 -9.25
N GLY A 40 9.13 24.52 -9.16
CA GLY A 40 8.30 25.00 -10.28
C GLY A 40 7.07 24.16 -10.64
N GLU A 41 6.81 23.03 -9.97
CA GLU A 41 5.61 22.22 -10.24
C GLU A 41 4.33 22.85 -9.67
N PRO A 42 3.16 22.67 -10.34
CA PRO A 42 1.88 23.07 -9.78
C PRO A 42 1.59 22.37 -8.44
N HIS A 43 0.87 23.02 -7.52
CA HIS A 43 0.54 22.44 -6.21
C HIS A 43 -0.10 21.04 -6.28
N ARG A 44 -0.91 20.75 -7.31
CA ARG A 44 -1.53 19.43 -7.54
C ARG A 44 -0.55 18.34 -8.03
N LYS A 45 0.70 18.71 -8.29
CA LYS A 45 1.80 17.85 -8.74
C LYS A 45 3.05 18.05 -7.87
N HIS A 46 2.89 18.55 -6.64
CA HIS A 46 4.01 18.72 -5.72
C HIS A 46 4.80 17.41 -5.56
N PRO A 47 6.10 17.44 -5.21
CA PRO A 47 6.94 16.23 -5.23
C PRO A 47 6.43 15.06 -4.39
N GLY A 48 5.76 15.34 -3.27
CA GLY A 48 5.13 14.30 -2.45
C GLY A 48 3.88 13.61 -3.02
N VAL A 49 3.37 14.01 -4.20
CA VAL A 49 2.21 13.33 -4.82
C VAL A 49 2.66 12.00 -5.44
N THR A 50 2.12 10.91 -4.92
CA THR A 50 2.38 9.55 -5.40
C THR A 50 1.12 8.79 -5.79
N ASN A 51 -0.06 9.39 -5.59
CA ASN A 51 -1.33 8.83 -6.04
C ASN A 51 -1.48 8.78 -7.56
N LEU A 52 -2.15 7.73 -8.04
CA LEU A 52 -2.50 7.54 -9.44
C LEU A 52 -3.99 7.80 -9.65
N LYS A 53 -4.34 8.33 -10.83
CA LYS A 53 -5.73 8.36 -11.28
C LYS A 53 -6.30 6.94 -11.36
N THR A 54 -7.62 6.84 -11.53
CA THR A 54 -8.29 5.53 -11.69
C THR A 54 -7.59 4.70 -12.75
N LEU A 55 -7.04 3.55 -12.33
CA LEU A 55 -6.26 2.67 -13.18
C LEU A 55 -7.17 1.75 -13.98
N ARG A 56 -6.65 1.32 -15.13
CA ARG A 56 -7.25 0.27 -15.97
C ARG A 56 -6.19 -0.81 -16.18
N LEU A 57 -6.63 -2.04 -16.35
CA LEU A 57 -5.76 -3.09 -16.87
C LEU A 57 -5.31 -2.70 -18.29
N PRO A 58 -4.08 -3.07 -18.70
CA PRO A 58 -3.70 -3.05 -20.11
C PRO A 58 -4.73 -3.76 -20.98
N ASP A 59 -4.98 -3.26 -22.18
CA ASP A 59 -6.07 -3.73 -23.04
C ASP A 59 -5.87 -5.19 -23.46
N GLU A 60 -4.62 -5.58 -23.69
CA GLU A 60 -4.21 -6.96 -24.01
C GLU A 60 -4.55 -7.91 -22.86
N LEU A 61 -4.15 -7.54 -21.63
CA LEU A 61 -4.44 -8.32 -20.42
C LEU A 61 -5.96 -8.42 -20.18
N GLN A 62 -6.68 -7.32 -20.36
CA GLN A 62 -8.13 -7.30 -20.19
C GLN A 62 -8.82 -8.22 -21.20
N THR A 63 -8.36 -8.22 -22.45
CA THR A 63 -8.88 -9.07 -23.53
C THR A 63 -8.60 -10.54 -23.25
N ALA A 64 -7.36 -10.88 -22.88
CA ALA A 64 -6.98 -12.25 -22.51
C ALA A 64 -7.81 -12.77 -21.33
N ALA A 65 -7.95 -11.98 -20.26
CA ALA A 65 -8.74 -12.35 -19.09
C ALA A 65 -10.22 -12.62 -19.43
N ARG A 66 -10.83 -11.79 -20.28
CA ARG A 66 -12.22 -12.01 -20.75
C ARG A 66 -12.35 -13.29 -21.55
N SER A 67 -11.42 -13.57 -22.47
CA SER A 67 -11.43 -14.79 -23.28
C SER A 67 -11.35 -16.04 -22.39
N ILE A 68 -10.43 -16.03 -21.43
CA ILE A 68 -10.23 -17.15 -20.49
C ILE A 68 -11.49 -17.37 -19.65
N ILE A 69 -12.10 -16.31 -19.11
CA ILE A 69 -13.35 -16.40 -18.33
C ILE A 69 -14.48 -16.98 -19.17
N HIS A 70 -14.65 -16.49 -20.40
CA HIS A 70 -15.71 -16.96 -21.29
C HIS A 70 -15.55 -18.45 -21.63
N ARG A 71 -14.31 -18.90 -21.89
CA ARG A 71 -14.00 -20.29 -22.23
C ARG A 71 -14.16 -21.23 -21.03
N ALA A 72 -13.79 -20.80 -19.83
CA ALA A 72 -13.86 -21.64 -18.63
C ALA A 72 -15.30 -21.93 -18.17
N GLN A 73 -16.27 -21.08 -18.55
CA GLN A 73 -17.70 -21.24 -18.25
C GLN A 73 -17.99 -21.56 -16.76
N VAL A 74 -17.22 -20.96 -15.85
CA VAL A 74 -17.32 -21.25 -14.41
C VAL A 74 -18.72 -20.87 -13.89
N PRO A 75 -19.48 -21.81 -13.30
CA PRO A 75 -20.84 -21.53 -12.86
C PRO A 75 -20.85 -20.56 -11.68
N ARG A 76 -21.79 -19.61 -11.70
CA ARG A 76 -21.97 -18.58 -10.66
C ARG A 76 -20.68 -17.81 -10.36
N LEU A 77 -19.87 -17.53 -11.38
CA LEU A 77 -18.59 -16.84 -11.24
C LEU A 77 -18.68 -15.55 -10.41
N PRO A 78 -19.67 -14.63 -10.61
CA PRO A 78 -19.75 -13.41 -9.80
C PRO A 78 -19.91 -13.68 -8.28
N ASP A 79 -20.73 -14.66 -7.91
CA ASP A 79 -20.97 -15.02 -6.51
C ASP A 79 -19.75 -15.71 -5.88
N ARG A 80 -19.08 -16.57 -6.66
CA ARG A 80 -17.84 -17.24 -6.24
C ARG A 80 -16.69 -16.25 -6.09
N SER A 81 -16.53 -15.30 -7.01
CA SER A 81 -15.54 -14.24 -6.91
C SER A 81 -15.80 -13.33 -5.72
N ARG A 82 -17.06 -12.98 -5.43
CA ARG A 82 -17.41 -12.21 -4.23
C ARG A 82 -17.11 -12.99 -2.95
N SER A 83 -17.52 -14.26 -2.88
CA SER A 83 -17.24 -15.14 -1.75
C SER A 83 -15.74 -15.30 -1.51
N LEU A 84 -14.96 -15.48 -2.58
CA LEU A 84 -13.51 -15.58 -2.51
C LEU A 84 -12.88 -14.27 -2.03
N THR A 85 -13.30 -13.12 -2.57
CA THR A 85 -12.84 -11.81 -2.07
C THR A 85 -13.13 -11.66 -0.58
N ASN A 86 -14.35 -11.95 -0.13
CA ASN A 86 -14.70 -11.88 1.29
C ASN A 86 -13.83 -12.81 2.13
N PHE A 87 -13.59 -14.03 1.65
CA PHE A 87 -12.69 -14.98 2.31
C PHE A 87 -11.28 -14.40 2.45
N LEU A 88 -10.65 -13.97 1.35
CA LEU A 88 -9.30 -13.41 1.33
C LEU A 88 -9.16 -12.21 2.28
N TRP A 89 -10.17 -11.34 2.33
CA TRP A 89 -10.20 -10.17 3.21
C TRP A 89 -10.48 -10.50 4.68
N SER A 90 -11.05 -11.67 4.96
CA SER A 90 -11.30 -12.17 6.32
C SER A 90 -10.16 -13.04 6.88
N ARG A 91 -9.17 -13.38 6.04
CA ARG A 91 -8.05 -14.23 6.44
C ARG A 91 -7.28 -13.60 7.60
N LYS A 92 -7.00 -14.40 8.61
CA LYS A 92 -6.16 -14.06 9.76
C LYS A 92 -4.90 -14.91 9.78
N GLN A 93 -3.92 -14.51 10.58
CA GLN A 93 -2.76 -15.34 10.85
C GLN A 93 -3.16 -16.66 11.52
N ALA A 94 -2.45 -17.74 11.19
CA ALA A 94 -2.54 -18.98 11.96
C ALA A 94 -2.07 -18.71 13.39
N VAL A 95 -2.87 -19.16 14.38
CA VAL A 95 -2.50 -19.01 15.79
C VAL A 95 -1.36 -19.96 16.10
N GLU A 96 -0.32 -19.47 16.77
CA GLU A 96 0.84 -20.29 17.14
C GLU A 96 0.44 -21.44 18.06
N THR A 97 1.08 -22.60 17.88
CA THR A 97 0.83 -23.81 18.67
C THR A 97 0.96 -23.55 20.17
N LEU A 98 1.92 -22.71 20.58
CA LEU A 98 2.14 -22.36 21.98
C LEU A 98 0.97 -21.56 22.56
N THR A 99 0.50 -20.53 21.84
CA THR A 99 -0.68 -19.75 22.22
C THR A 99 -1.94 -20.60 22.25
N LEU A 100 -2.11 -21.53 21.29
CA LEU A 100 -3.21 -22.49 21.31
C LEU A 100 -3.19 -23.39 22.54
N ARG A 101 -2.01 -23.90 22.92
CA ARG A 101 -1.83 -24.70 24.13
C ARG A 101 -2.14 -23.90 25.39
N GLN A 102 -1.66 -22.66 25.49
CA GLN A 102 -1.95 -21.78 26.62
C GLN A 102 -3.47 -21.50 26.75
N LYS A 103 -4.14 -21.25 25.63
CA LYS A 103 -5.59 -21.06 25.59
C LYS A 103 -6.33 -22.35 25.99
N ALA A 104 -5.86 -23.51 25.55
CA ALA A 104 -6.42 -24.80 25.93
C ALA A 104 -6.34 -25.02 27.44
N VAL A 105 -5.16 -24.81 28.03
CA VAL A 105 -4.92 -24.93 29.48
C VAL A 105 -5.79 -23.94 30.27
N SER A 106 -5.91 -22.70 29.81
CA SER A 106 -6.78 -21.70 30.45
C SER A 106 -8.25 -22.10 30.42
N LEU A 107 -8.74 -22.61 29.28
CA LEU A 107 -10.13 -23.08 29.16
C LEU A 107 -10.38 -24.33 30.01
N GLU A 108 -9.42 -25.25 30.04
CA GLU A 108 -9.48 -26.45 30.87
C GLU A 108 -9.59 -26.08 32.34
N LYS A 109 -8.73 -25.18 32.82
CA LYS A 109 -8.77 -24.68 34.20
C LYS A 109 -10.12 -24.04 34.54
N GLU A 110 -10.63 -23.15 33.70
CA GLU A 110 -11.93 -22.48 33.91
C GLU A 110 -13.09 -23.49 33.96
N LEU A 111 -13.05 -24.53 33.13
CA LEU A 111 -14.06 -25.57 33.09
C LEU A 111 -13.99 -26.51 34.31
N TRP A 112 -12.79 -26.79 34.80
CA TRP A 112 -12.57 -27.53 36.05
C TRP A 112 -13.11 -26.76 37.25
N GLU A 113 -12.79 -25.47 37.37
CA GLU A 113 -13.29 -24.60 38.45
C GLU A 113 -14.83 -24.59 38.47
N LYS A 114 -15.46 -24.40 37.29
CA LYS A 114 -16.92 -24.43 37.14
C LYS A 114 -17.56 -25.80 37.44
N ALA A 115 -16.81 -26.88 37.24
CA ALA A 115 -17.29 -28.22 37.55
C ALA A 115 -17.21 -28.52 39.05
N MET A 116 -16.13 -28.10 39.72
CA MET A 116 -15.95 -28.25 41.18
C MET A 116 -16.98 -27.44 41.99
N GLU A 117 -17.42 -26.29 41.48
CA GLU A 117 -18.51 -25.50 42.09
C GLU A 117 -19.85 -26.26 42.10
N LYS A 118 -20.07 -27.15 41.13
CA LYS A 118 -21.26 -28.00 41.04
C LYS A 118 -21.01 -29.31 41.79
N ARG A 119 -21.03 -29.25 43.13
CA ARG A 119 -20.87 -30.43 44.01
C ARG A 119 -21.80 -31.57 43.59
N GLY A 120 -21.22 -32.66 43.11
CA GLY A 120 -21.86 -33.94 42.87
C GLY A 120 -20.81 -35.05 42.90
N ASP A 121 -21.23 -36.27 43.20
CA ASP A 121 -20.39 -37.47 43.12
C ASP A 121 -20.22 -37.83 41.64
N ILE A 122 -19.27 -37.16 40.98
CA ILE A 122 -19.03 -37.26 39.54
C ILE A 122 -17.78 -38.10 39.36
N ASP A 123 -17.90 -39.18 38.59
CA ASP A 123 -16.77 -39.96 38.08
C ASP A 123 -15.76 -39.01 37.41
N GLU A 124 -14.58 -38.93 38.03
CA GLU A 124 -13.50 -38.02 37.66
C GLU A 124 -13.05 -38.23 36.21
N GLN A 125 -13.06 -39.48 35.73
CA GLN A 125 -12.62 -39.82 34.39
C GLN A 125 -13.66 -39.40 33.34
N LEU A 126 -14.95 -39.57 33.64
CA LEU A 126 -16.04 -39.06 32.79
C LEU A 126 -16.09 -37.53 32.77
N LEU A 127 -15.73 -36.88 33.88
CA LEU A 127 -15.64 -35.43 33.96
C LEU A 127 -14.47 -34.89 33.12
N GLU A 128 -13.29 -35.49 33.24
CA GLU A 128 -12.11 -35.14 32.44
C GLU A 128 -12.42 -35.25 30.94
N ASP A 129 -13.03 -36.36 30.51
CA ASP A 129 -13.42 -36.56 29.10
C ASP A 129 -14.42 -35.51 28.61
N ARG A 130 -15.37 -35.10 29.47
CA ARG A 130 -16.35 -34.07 29.16
C ARG A 130 -15.70 -32.70 29.05
N ILE A 131 -14.79 -32.36 29.97
CA ILE A 131 -14.02 -31.11 29.95
C ILE A 131 -13.17 -31.06 28.70
N ARG A 132 -12.40 -32.11 28.40
CA ARG A 132 -11.57 -32.23 27.20
C ARG A 132 -12.38 -32.00 25.92
N LYS A 133 -13.52 -32.69 25.76
CA LYS A 133 -14.43 -32.48 24.61
C LYS A 133 -14.90 -31.04 24.50
N LYS A 134 -15.22 -30.39 25.62
CA LYS A 134 -15.67 -29.00 25.67
C LYS A 134 -14.55 -28.01 25.36
N VAL A 135 -13.34 -28.23 25.86
CA VAL A 135 -12.13 -27.46 25.49
C VAL A 135 -11.91 -27.53 23.98
N PHE A 136 -11.91 -28.73 23.39
CA PHE A 136 -11.77 -28.88 21.93
C PHE A 136 -12.87 -28.16 21.15
N SER A 137 -14.13 -28.24 21.60
CA SER A 137 -15.26 -27.54 20.99
C SER A 137 -15.08 -26.01 21.05
N GLU A 138 -14.72 -25.49 22.22
CA GLU A 138 -14.49 -24.05 22.41
C GLU A 138 -13.28 -23.54 21.63
N LEU A 139 -12.20 -24.32 21.56
CA LEU A 139 -11.04 -23.98 20.74
C LEU A 139 -11.41 -23.91 19.26
N ARG A 140 -12.17 -24.86 18.72
CA ARG A 140 -12.64 -24.80 17.32
C ARG A 140 -13.55 -23.60 17.07
N ARG A 141 -14.40 -23.23 18.03
CA ARG A 141 -15.36 -22.12 17.91
C ARG A 141 -14.68 -20.75 18.00
N THR A 142 -13.65 -20.62 18.84
CA THR A 142 -13.04 -19.33 19.18
C THR A 142 -11.69 -19.08 18.54
N THR A 143 -11.16 -20.06 17.79
CA THR A 143 -9.87 -19.96 17.12
C THR A 143 -10.08 -19.95 15.62
N TYR A 144 -9.43 -19.02 14.93
CA TYR A 144 -9.42 -19.01 13.48
C TYR A 144 -8.68 -20.24 12.93
N HIS A 145 -9.37 -21.04 12.12
CA HIS A 145 -8.77 -22.19 11.44
C HIS A 145 -8.19 -21.74 10.10
N TRP A 146 -6.87 -21.55 10.06
CA TRP A 146 -6.18 -21.22 8.83
C TRP A 146 -6.19 -22.42 7.88
N THR A 147 -6.53 -22.18 6.62
CA THR A 147 -6.54 -23.21 5.57
C THR A 147 -5.71 -22.74 4.38
N PRO A 148 -4.81 -23.60 3.86
CA PRO A 148 -4.02 -23.28 2.68
C PRO A 148 -4.92 -23.17 1.46
N MET A 149 -4.63 -22.19 0.60
CA MET A 149 -5.27 -22.08 -0.71
C MET A 149 -4.61 -23.08 -1.65
N LYS A 150 -5.40 -23.96 -2.27
CA LYS A 150 -4.92 -24.88 -3.30
C LYS A 150 -5.54 -24.45 -4.62
N TYR A 151 -4.75 -23.80 -5.45
CA TYR A 151 -5.18 -23.31 -6.75
C TYR A 151 -5.19 -24.43 -7.77
N ASP A 152 -6.39 -24.82 -8.20
CA ASP A 152 -6.63 -25.60 -9.42
C ASP A 152 -7.02 -24.66 -10.57
N GLU A 153 -7.31 -25.22 -11.75
CA GLU A 153 -7.67 -24.45 -12.94
C GLU A 153 -8.93 -23.59 -12.73
N GLU A 154 -9.94 -24.15 -12.08
CA GLU A 154 -11.22 -23.47 -11.87
C GLU A 154 -11.09 -22.33 -10.83
N LEU A 155 -10.45 -22.62 -9.69
CA LEU A 155 -10.20 -21.62 -8.66
C LEU A 155 -9.26 -20.52 -9.17
N GLY A 156 -8.31 -20.84 -10.05
CA GLY A 156 -7.48 -19.85 -10.74
C GLY A 156 -8.31 -18.83 -11.51
N VAL A 157 -9.33 -19.27 -12.26
CA VAL A 157 -10.26 -18.38 -12.98
C VAL A 157 -11.12 -17.55 -12.01
N VAL A 158 -11.63 -18.17 -10.93
CA VAL A 158 -12.39 -17.44 -9.90
C VAL A 158 -11.52 -16.36 -9.23
N TYR A 159 -10.26 -16.69 -8.92
CA TYR A 159 -9.28 -15.78 -8.35
C TYR A 159 -8.94 -14.66 -9.33
N MET A 160 -8.76 -14.96 -10.61
CA MET A 160 -8.56 -13.97 -11.66
C MET A 160 -9.72 -12.96 -11.72
N ALA A 161 -10.96 -13.43 -11.77
CA ALA A 161 -12.14 -12.55 -11.78
C ALA A 161 -12.25 -11.71 -10.49
N ALA A 162 -11.82 -12.25 -9.35
CA ALA A 162 -11.88 -11.58 -8.06
C ALA A 162 -10.75 -10.55 -7.84
N ARG A 163 -9.53 -10.83 -8.31
CA ARG A 163 -8.31 -10.15 -7.85
C ARG A 163 -7.46 -9.51 -8.93
N LEU A 164 -7.61 -9.86 -10.22
CA LEU A 164 -6.68 -9.40 -11.27
C LEU A 164 -6.55 -7.87 -11.30
N ALA A 165 -7.68 -7.15 -11.42
CA ALA A 165 -7.70 -5.70 -11.54
C ALA A 165 -7.25 -4.98 -10.25
N GLY A 166 -7.74 -5.44 -9.09
CA GLY A 166 -7.37 -4.89 -7.79
C GLY A 166 -5.89 -5.12 -7.45
N GLY A 167 -5.39 -6.34 -7.68
CA GLY A 167 -3.99 -6.71 -7.47
C GLY A 167 -3.05 -5.90 -8.36
N TYR A 168 -3.36 -5.77 -9.65
CA TYR A 168 -2.62 -4.89 -10.56
C TYR A 168 -2.59 -3.44 -10.05
N ALA A 169 -3.74 -2.91 -9.61
CA ALA A 169 -3.84 -1.53 -9.13
C ALA A 169 -3.00 -1.27 -7.87
N ALA A 170 -3.02 -2.18 -6.89
CA ALA A 170 -2.21 -2.08 -5.68
C ALA A 170 -0.71 -2.10 -5.99
N VAL A 171 -0.25 -3.08 -6.79
CA VAL A 171 1.16 -3.17 -7.19
C VAL A 171 1.59 -1.94 -7.98
N ARG A 172 0.74 -1.49 -8.91
CA ARG A 172 0.98 -0.26 -9.67
C ARG A 172 1.18 0.95 -8.78
N ARG A 173 0.33 1.11 -7.77
CA ARG A 173 0.37 2.23 -6.83
C ARG A 173 1.57 2.18 -5.89
N ALA A 174 1.99 0.99 -5.45
CA ALA A 174 3.21 0.80 -4.67
C ALA A 174 4.47 1.15 -5.49
N MET A 175 4.62 0.57 -6.68
CA MET A 175 5.77 0.83 -7.57
C MET A 175 5.87 2.29 -8.02
N ASN A 176 4.74 3.02 -8.07
CA ASN A 176 4.75 4.44 -8.41
C ASN A 176 5.50 5.30 -7.39
N GLU A 177 5.68 4.83 -6.15
CA GLU A 177 6.58 5.49 -5.18
C GLU A 177 8.01 5.54 -5.73
N ILE A 178 8.52 4.40 -6.22
CA ILE A 178 9.87 4.32 -6.79
C ILE A 178 9.93 5.15 -8.07
N LYS A 179 8.99 4.95 -9.00
CA LYS A 179 8.98 5.66 -10.29
C LYS A 179 8.94 7.19 -10.13
N LYS A 180 8.32 7.71 -9.07
CA LYS A 180 8.23 9.14 -8.79
C LYS A 180 9.43 9.71 -8.05
N ARG A 181 9.98 8.96 -7.09
CA ARG A 181 10.99 9.47 -6.16
C ARG A 181 12.42 9.09 -6.55
N ASP A 182 12.60 8.03 -7.33
CA ASP A 182 13.88 7.66 -7.96
C ASP A 182 13.71 7.61 -9.49
N LEU A 183 13.88 8.78 -10.11
CA LEU A 183 13.76 8.95 -11.57
C LEU A 183 14.91 8.26 -12.33
N SER A 184 16.03 7.98 -11.68
CA SER A 184 17.19 7.29 -12.27
C SER A 184 17.03 5.77 -12.28
N PHE A 185 16.09 5.22 -11.50
CA PHE A 185 15.89 3.78 -11.44
C PHE A 185 15.38 3.20 -12.78
N ALA A 186 16.21 2.35 -13.37
CA ALA A 186 16.00 1.65 -14.62
C ALA A 186 16.31 0.15 -14.44
N PRO A 187 15.41 -0.62 -13.81
CA PRO A 187 15.65 -2.03 -13.54
C PRO A 187 15.78 -2.82 -14.85
N GLN A 188 16.76 -3.72 -14.90
CA GLN A 188 16.94 -4.65 -16.02
C GLN A 188 16.40 -6.06 -15.70
N SER A 189 16.34 -6.40 -14.42
CA SER A 189 15.93 -7.72 -13.94
C SER A 189 14.84 -7.63 -12.85
N LEU A 190 13.85 -8.52 -12.93
CA LEU A 190 12.73 -8.63 -11.99
C LEU A 190 12.58 -10.05 -11.47
N LEU A 191 12.35 -10.20 -10.16
CA LEU A 191 11.84 -11.43 -9.55
C LEU A 191 10.47 -11.16 -8.92
N ASP A 192 9.46 -11.91 -9.35
CA ASP A 192 8.10 -11.90 -8.81
C ASP A 192 7.85 -13.20 -8.04
N PHE A 193 7.82 -13.13 -6.70
CA PHE A 193 7.63 -14.28 -5.81
C PHE A 193 6.18 -14.41 -5.37
N GLY A 194 5.62 -15.62 -5.54
CA GLY A 194 4.18 -15.84 -5.46
C GLY A 194 3.46 -15.13 -6.60
N SER A 195 3.98 -15.29 -7.83
CA SER A 195 3.58 -14.48 -8.98
C SER A 195 2.09 -14.59 -9.34
N GLY A 196 1.42 -15.68 -8.97
CA GLY A 196 0.00 -15.88 -9.17
C GLY A 196 -0.40 -15.66 -10.62
N LEU A 197 -1.12 -14.56 -10.88
CA LEU A 197 -1.62 -14.18 -12.21
C LEU A 197 -0.59 -13.42 -13.06
N GLY A 198 0.63 -13.21 -12.56
CA GLY A 198 1.67 -12.39 -13.20
C GLY A 198 1.36 -10.89 -13.17
N THR A 199 0.54 -10.40 -12.23
CA THR A 199 0.14 -8.98 -12.16
C THR A 199 1.33 -8.03 -12.00
N VAL A 200 2.38 -8.48 -11.31
CA VAL A 200 3.62 -7.73 -11.12
C VAL A 200 4.36 -7.52 -12.44
N VAL A 201 4.34 -8.49 -13.36
CA VAL A 201 4.94 -8.35 -14.70
C VAL A 201 4.25 -7.21 -15.45
N TRP A 202 2.93 -7.24 -15.53
CA TRP A 202 2.16 -6.18 -16.20
C TRP A 202 2.34 -4.81 -15.55
N ALA A 203 2.36 -4.75 -14.22
CA ALA A 203 2.60 -3.52 -13.49
C ALA A 203 4.03 -3.00 -13.72
N SER A 204 5.06 -3.82 -13.54
CA SER A 204 6.44 -3.39 -13.75
C SER A 204 6.71 -2.96 -15.19
N HIS A 205 6.23 -3.70 -16.19
CA HIS A 205 6.33 -3.36 -17.60
C HIS A 205 5.68 -2.00 -17.91
N SER A 206 4.53 -1.69 -17.30
CA SER A 206 3.88 -0.38 -17.46
C SER A 206 4.67 0.80 -16.84
N CYS A 207 5.76 0.56 -16.09
CA CYS A 207 6.63 1.59 -15.51
C CYS A 207 8.03 1.64 -16.15
N TRP A 208 8.56 0.47 -16.50
CA TRP A 208 9.95 0.26 -16.91
C TRP A 208 10.07 -0.72 -18.09
N GLY A 209 9.05 -0.79 -18.95
CA GLY A 209 9.01 -1.73 -20.07
C GLY A 209 10.18 -1.61 -21.04
N ASP A 210 10.76 -0.41 -21.17
CA ASP A 210 11.92 -0.16 -22.04
C ASP A 210 13.25 -0.66 -21.47
N THR A 211 13.33 -0.87 -20.14
CA THR A 211 14.60 -1.22 -19.47
C THR A 211 14.62 -2.65 -18.97
N LEU A 212 13.46 -3.23 -18.66
CA LEU A 212 13.32 -4.60 -18.18
C LEU A 212 13.68 -5.59 -19.30
N LYS A 213 14.70 -6.41 -19.06
CA LYS A 213 15.23 -7.41 -20.00
C LYS A 213 14.86 -8.83 -19.62
N GLU A 214 14.76 -9.12 -18.33
CA GLU A 214 14.44 -10.45 -17.82
C GLU A 214 13.49 -10.35 -16.62
N MET A 215 12.41 -11.13 -16.65
CA MET A 215 11.43 -11.21 -15.57
C MET A 215 11.21 -12.67 -15.20
N VAL A 216 11.51 -13.02 -13.95
CA VAL A 216 11.34 -14.37 -13.40
C VAL A 216 10.17 -14.37 -12.45
N CYS A 217 9.15 -15.17 -12.77
CA CYS A 217 7.94 -15.36 -11.99
C CYS A 217 8.02 -16.72 -11.28
N VAL A 218 7.87 -16.72 -9.96
CA VAL A 218 7.94 -17.94 -9.15
C VAL A 218 6.61 -18.14 -8.43
N ASP A 219 5.91 -19.22 -8.76
CA ASP A 219 4.70 -19.65 -8.05
C ASP A 219 4.70 -21.16 -7.89
N SER A 220 4.42 -21.64 -6.66
CA SER A 220 4.35 -23.07 -6.38
C SER A 220 3.21 -23.79 -7.10
N SER A 221 2.13 -23.07 -7.47
CA SER A 221 0.99 -23.62 -8.20
C SER A 221 1.28 -23.71 -9.70
N GLY A 222 1.35 -24.94 -10.21
CA GLY A 222 1.38 -25.21 -11.66
C GLY A 222 0.20 -24.57 -12.41
N PRO A 223 -1.06 -24.77 -11.95
CA PRO A 223 -2.22 -24.13 -12.57
C PRO A 223 -2.15 -22.60 -12.64
N MET A 224 -1.62 -21.93 -11.61
CA MET A 224 -1.46 -20.47 -11.64
C MET A 224 -0.41 -20.02 -12.66
N ASN A 225 0.73 -20.72 -12.75
CA ASN A 225 1.76 -20.43 -13.75
C ASN A 225 1.21 -20.57 -15.18
N ILE A 226 0.44 -21.64 -15.46
CA ILE A 226 -0.21 -21.85 -16.77
C ILE A 226 -1.20 -20.71 -17.05
N LEU A 227 -2.01 -20.32 -16.06
CA LEU A 227 -2.96 -19.22 -16.20
C LEU A 227 -2.27 -17.88 -16.48
N ALA A 228 -1.17 -17.57 -15.78
CA ALA A 228 -0.39 -16.36 -15.98
C ALA A 228 0.28 -16.32 -17.36
N GLU A 229 0.79 -17.45 -17.84
CA GLU A 229 1.35 -17.56 -19.19
C GLU A 229 0.28 -17.32 -20.26
N ARG A 230 -0.93 -17.87 -20.08
CA ARG A 230 -2.08 -17.59 -20.95
C ARG A 230 -2.50 -16.12 -20.92
N LEU A 231 -2.42 -15.46 -19.76
CA LEU A 231 -2.70 -14.02 -19.67
C LEU A 231 -1.70 -13.19 -20.49
N LEU A 232 -0.45 -13.64 -20.62
CA LEU A 232 0.58 -12.98 -21.43
C LEU A 232 0.47 -13.25 -22.94
N LYS A 233 0.05 -14.44 -23.35
CA LYS A 233 -0.05 -14.83 -24.77
C LYS A 233 -1.43 -14.57 -25.37
N GLY A 234 -2.47 -14.49 -24.54
CA GLY A 234 -3.85 -14.62 -24.99
C GLY A 234 -4.27 -16.09 -25.12
N ASP A 235 -5.36 -16.33 -25.85
CA ASP A 235 -5.96 -17.68 -25.98
C ASP A 235 -5.39 -18.47 -27.17
N ASP A 236 -4.48 -17.88 -27.95
CA ASP A 236 -3.75 -18.54 -29.02
C ASP A 236 -2.41 -19.08 -28.50
N GLU A 237 -2.27 -20.41 -28.43
CA GLU A 237 -1.04 -21.08 -27.97
C GLU A 237 0.18 -20.77 -28.85
N ARG A 238 -0.04 -20.37 -30.11
CA ARG A 238 1.03 -20.02 -31.06
C ARG A 238 1.39 -18.53 -31.02
N ALA A 239 0.63 -17.71 -30.31
CA ALA A 239 0.91 -16.29 -30.21
C ALA A 239 2.21 -16.04 -29.43
N GLU A 240 2.96 -15.04 -29.88
CA GLU A 240 4.05 -14.51 -29.06
C GLU A 240 3.48 -13.81 -27.81
N PRO A 241 4.14 -13.93 -26.66
CA PRO A 241 3.70 -13.22 -25.46
C PRO A 241 3.78 -11.70 -25.68
N HIS A 242 2.77 -10.97 -25.20
CA HIS A 242 2.71 -9.52 -25.25
C HIS A 242 3.89 -8.84 -24.55
N ILE A 243 4.45 -9.50 -23.52
CA ILE A 243 5.67 -9.09 -22.84
C ILE A 243 6.69 -10.22 -22.99
N LYS A 244 7.80 -9.92 -23.66
CA LYS A 244 8.87 -10.89 -23.94
C LYS A 244 9.75 -11.12 -22.71
N GLN A 245 10.50 -12.22 -22.70
CA GLN A 245 11.50 -12.55 -21.66
C GLN A 245 10.92 -12.70 -20.25
N VAL A 246 9.70 -13.24 -20.17
CA VAL A 246 9.04 -13.62 -18.91
C VAL A 246 9.14 -15.13 -18.72
N TYR A 247 9.60 -15.57 -17.56
CA TYR A 247 9.86 -16.97 -17.25
C TYR A 247 9.11 -17.41 -16.00
N PHE A 248 8.14 -18.31 -16.14
CA PHE A 248 7.42 -18.91 -15.01
C PHE A 248 8.13 -20.16 -14.50
N ARG A 249 8.29 -20.26 -13.17
CA ARG A 249 8.97 -21.36 -12.50
C ARG A 249 8.24 -21.73 -11.21
N GLN A 250 8.36 -22.98 -10.78
CA GLN A 250 7.80 -23.42 -9.49
C GLN A 250 8.72 -23.16 -8.29
N PHE A 251 10.01 -22.95 -8.53
CA PHE A 251 11.01 -22.85 -7.49
C PHE A 251 11.90 -21.64 -7.71
N LEU A 252 12.32 -21.02 -6.59
CA LEU A 252 13.31 -19.95 -6.61
C LEU A 252 14.66 -20.45 -7.16
N PRO A 253 15.44 -19.57 -7.83
CA PRO A 253 16.81 -19.90 -8.19
C PRO A 253 17.64 -20.27 -6.96
N VAL A 254 18.29 -21.44 -6.97
CA VAL A 254 19.02 -21.98 -5.79
C VAL A 254 20.19 -21.08 -5.37
N SER A 255 20.92 -20.52 -6.34
CA SER A 255 22.15 -19.77 -6.06
C SER A 255 21.85 -18.42 -5.40
N PRO A 256 22.35 -18.13 -4.18
CA PRO A 256 22.16 -16.84 -3.52
C PRO A 256 22.91 -15.69 -4.23
N LYS A 257 23.82 -16.00 -5.16
CA LYS A 257 24.58 -15.00 -5.94
C LYS A 257 23.75 -14.31 -7.02
N VAL A 258 22.65 -14.94 -7.46
CA VAL A 258 21.77 -14.36 -8.47
C VAL A 258 20.85 -13.37 -7.78
N GLN A 259 21.05 -12.09 -8.03
CA GLN A 259 20.22 -10.99 -7.56
C GLN A 259 19.45 -10.35 -8.72
N PHE A 260 18.36 -9.66 -8.39
CA PHE A 260 17.49 -8.95 -9.31
C PHE A 260 17.37 -7.48 -8.86
N ASP A 261 17.32 -6.56 -9.82
CA ASP A 261 17.22 -5.13 -9.52
C ASP A 261 15.92 -4.81 -8.76
N LEU A 262 14.83 -5.48 -9.15
CA LEU A 262 13.53 -5.37 -8.48
C LEU A 262 13.05 -6.75 -8.05
N VAL A 263 12.78 -6.92 -6.76
CA VAL A 263 12.14 -8.11 -6.19
C VAL A 263 10.79 -7.72 -5.63
N VAL A 264 9.75 -8.50 -5.94
CA VAL A 264 8.38 -8.21 -5.51
C VAL A 264 7.73 -9.46 -4.94
N ALA A 265 6.99 -9.30 -3.85
CA ALA A 265 6.04 -10.30 -3.37
C ALA A 265 4.71 -9.62 -3.05
N ALA A 266 3.68 -9.91 -3.84
CA ALA A 266 2.39 -9.25 -3.77
C ALA A 266 1.29 -10.25 -3.36
N PHE A 267 0.71 -10.01 -2.18
CA PHE A 267 -0.33 -10.83 -1.56
C PHE A 267 0.10 -12.28 -1.28
N THR A 268 1.40 -12.47 -1.02
CA THR A 268 2.03 -13.79 -0.87
C THR A 268 2.33 -14.16 0.57
N LEU A 269 2.72 -13.19 1.42
CA LEU A 269 3.08 -13.49 2.82
C LEU A 269 1.87 -14.00 3.61
N SER A 270 0.68 -13.53 3.27
CA SER A 270 -0.59 -14.01 3.84
C SER A 270 -0.97 -15.45 3.43
N GLU A 271 -0.31 -16.01 2.41
CA GLU A 271 -0.45 -17.41 1.98
C GLU A 271 0.56 -18.36 2.66
N LEU A 272 1.63 -17.83 3.25
CA LEU A 272 2.57 -18.60 4.05
C LEU A 272 1.97 -18.93 5.42
N LEU A 273 2.17 -20.16 5.90
CA LEU A 273 1.42 -20.71 7.03
C LEU A 273 1.78 -20.01 8.33
N ASN A 274 3.07 -19.97 8.67
CA ASN A 274 3.57 -19.53 9.96
C ASN A 274 4.56 -18.36 9.86
N VAL A 275 4.81 -17.71 10.99
CA VAL A 275 5.70 -16.54 11.10
C VAL A 275 7.12 -16.88 10.63
N LYS A 276 7.61 -18.08 10.94
CA LYS A 276 8.95 -18.54 10.57
C LYS A 276 9.12 -18.68 9.06
N GLU A 277 8.14 -19.27 8.37
CA GLU A 277 8.15 -19.36 6.89
C GLU A 277 8.13 -17.98 6.25
N ARG A 278 7.35 -17.03 6.79
CA ARG A 278 7.33 -15.64 6.29
C ARG A 278 8.69 -14.97 6.48
N GLU A 279 9.30 -15.14 7.64
CA GLU A 279 10.64 -14.62 7.94
C GLU A 279 11.69 -15.19 6.99
N GLU A 280 11.74 -16.51 6.82
CA GLU A 280 12.67 -17.19 5.91
C GLU A 280 12.47 -16.75 4.45
N ALA A 281 11.21 -16.57 4.02
CA ALA A 281 10.89 -16.04 2.71
C ALA A 281 11.40 -14.60 2.55
N VAL A 282 11.12 -13.71 3.51
CA VAL A 282 11.55 -12.30 3.48
C VAL A 282 13.08 -12.19 3.42
N LEU A 283 13.81 -12.94 4.24
CA LEU A 283 15.29 -12.98 4.21
C LEU A 283 15.80 -13.54 2.87
N THR A 284 15.15 -14.56 2.33
CA THR A 284 15.51 -15.12 1.02
C THR A 284 15.30 -14.11 -0.10
N LEU A 285 14.17 -13.41 -0.13
CA LEU A 285 13.90 -12.35 -1.11
C LEU A 285 14.87 -11.18 -0.98
N TRP A 286 15.24 -10.81 0.24
CA TRP A 286 16.24 -9.76 0.47
C TRP A 286 17.62 -10.15 -0.07
N ARG A 287 18.05 -11.40 0.10
CA ARG A 287 19.29 -11.91 -0.50
C ARG A 287 19.27 -11.84 -2.03
N LYS A 288 18.09 -12.00 -2.64
CA LYS A 288 17.86 -11.88 -4.09
C LYS A 288 17.71 -10.44 -4.57
N THR A 289 17.67 -9.46 -3.69
CA THR A 289 17.43 -8.06 -4.05
C THR A 289 18.76 -7.35 -4.30
N ASN A 290 18.93 -6.72 -5.45
CA ASN A 290 20.05 -5.83 -5.76
C ASN A 290 19.74 -4.37 -5.46
N SER A 291 18.52 -3.89 -5.77
CA SER A 291 18.12 -2.49 -5.51
C SER A 291 16.88 -2.40 -4.62
N TYR A 292 15.72 -2.86 -5.08
CA TYR A 292 14.45 -2.69 -4.36
C TYR A 292 13.73 -4.00 -4.09
N LEU A 293 13.25 -4.16 -2.85
CA LEU A 293 12.30 -5.18 -2.43
C LEU A 293 10.94 -4.51 -2.16
N VAL A 294 9.90 -4.94 -2.89
CA VAL A 294 8.53 -4.44 -2.75
C VAL A 294 7.64 -5.55 -2.21
N LEU A 295 7.07 -5.34 -1.02
CA LEU A 295 6.10 -6.23 -0.41
C LEU A 295 4.73 -5.55 -0.41
N VAL A 296 3.69 -6.25 -0.86
CA VAL A 296 2.31 -5.73 -0.90
C VAL A 296 1.39 -6.75 -0.24
N GLU A 297 0.50 -6.30 0.65
CA GLU A 297 -0.50 -7.15 1.30
C GLU A 297 -1.86 -6.47 1.33
N ASN A 298 -2.91 -7.24 1.65
CA ASN A 298 -4.25 -6.69 1.84
C ASN A 298 -4.21 -5.59 2.93
N GLY A 299 -5.01 -4.54 2.73
CA GLY A 299 -5.09 -3.39 3.65
C GLY A 299 -5.79 -3.71 4.98
N THR A 300 -5.59 -4.90 5.54
CA THR A 300 -6.19 -5.37 6.80
C THR A 300 -5.22 -5.17 7.97
N LYS A 301 -5.70 -5.40 9.20
CA LYS A 301 -4.84 -5.40 10.39
C LYS A 301 -3.74 -6.46 10.27
N ASP A 302 -4.10 -7.68 9.89
CA ASP A 302 -3.16 -8.78 9.70
C ASP A 302 -2.14 -8.48 8.60
N GLY A 303 -2.58 -7.96 7.44
CA GLY A 303 -1.66 -7.61 6.35
C GLY A 303 -0.68 -6.50 6.73
N HIS A 304 -1.14 -5.47 7.45
CA HIS A 304 -0.26 -4.44 8.00
C HIS A 304 0.74 -5.03 9.01
N GLN A 305 0.30 -5.90 9.92
CA GLN A 305 1.18 -6.53 10.90
C GLN A 305 2.25 -7.39 10.22
N MET A 306 1.88 -8.23 9.25
CA MET A 306 2.85 -9.05 8.49
C MET A 306 3.95 -8.21 7.84
N LEU A 307 3.60 -7.05 7.27
CA LEU A 307 4.58 -6.15 6.67
C LEU A 307 5.47 -5.48 7.72
N MET A 308 4.96 -5.17 8.91
CA MET A 308 5.77 -4.63 10.00
C MET A 308 6.70 -5.69 10.59
N ASP A 309 6.27 -6.95 10.68
CA ASP A 309 7.13 -8.07 11.08
C ASP A 309 8.24 -8.31 10.05
N ALA A 310 7.92 -8.22 8.76
CA ALA A 310 8.90 -8.28 7.67
C ALA A 310 9.89 -7.11 7.73
N ARG A 311 9.40 -5.89 7.98
CA ARG A 311 10.23 -4.69 8.17
C ARG A 311 11.20 -4.87 9.33
N ASP A 312 10.71 -5.30 10.48
CA ASP A 312 11.54 -5.51 11.67
C ASP A 312 12.56 -6.63 11.47
N THR A 313 12.18 -7.69 10.74
CA THR A 313 13.11 -8.74 10.31
C THR A 313 14.27 -8.16 9.50
N LEU A 314 13.97 -7.36 8.47
CA LEU A 314 15.00 -6.81 7.57
C LEU A 314 15.89 -5.75 8.24
N LEU A 315 15.34 -4.93 9.13
CA LEU A 315 16.07 -3.84 9.77
C LEU A 315 16.88 -4.28 11.01
N LYS A 316 16.38 -5.26 11.77
CA LYS A 316 16.94 -5.60 13.10
C LYS A 316 17.67 -6.93 13.14
N LYS A 317 17.24 -7.92 12.34
CA LYS A 317 17.84 -9.26 12.42
C LYS A 317 19.12 -9.32 11.61
N GLN A 318 20.15 -9.91 12.20
CA GLN A 318 21.39 -10.22 11.51
C GLN A 318 21.31 -11.65 10.98
N GLU A 319 21.55 -11.83 9.68
CA GLU A 319 21.71 -13.15 9.10
C GLU A 319 23.05 -13.75 9.54
N LYS A 320 23.06 -15.07 9.78
CA LYS A 320 24.30 -15.81 10.10
C LYS A 320 25.32 -15.76 8.96
N THR A 321 24.84 -15.61 7.72
CA THR A 321 25.68 -15.54 6.52
C THR A 321 25.25 -14.33 5.71
N VAL A 322 26.12 -13.33 5.65
CA VAL A 322 25.89 -12.08 4.91
C VAL A 322 26.46 -12.24 3.51
N TYR A 323 25.59 -12.26 2.50
CA TYR A 323 25.98 -12.34 1.08
C TYR A 323 26.20 -10.96 0.44
N ASP A 324 25.54 -9.94 0.99
CA ASP A 324 25.61 -8.54 0.57
C ASP A 324 25.62 -7.68 1.83
N THR A 325 26.65 -6.85 1.98
CA THR A 325 26.89 -6.05 3.20
C THR A 325 26.07 -4.76 3.25
N ARG A 326 25.44 -4.36 2.15
CA ARG A 326 24.60 -3.15 2.12
C ARG A 326 23.40 -3.35 3.04
N PRO A 327 23.13 -2.43 3.99
CA PRO A 327 22.03 -2.57 4.92
C PRO A 327 20.68 -2.41 4.20
N ALA A 328 19.62 -2.91 4.85
CA ALA A 328 18.26 -2.61 4.46
C ALA A 328 17.88 -1.20 4.95
N SER A 329 17.30 -0.38 4.08
CA SER A 329 16.69 0.89 4.46
C SER A 329 15.26 1.01 3.96
N VAL A 330 14.38 1.65 4.73
CA VAL A 330 12.97 1.84 4.35
C VAL A 330 12.85 2.98 3.35
N PHE A 331 12.40 2.67 2.13
CA PHE A 331 12.12 3.67 1.11
C PHE A 331 10.70 4.24 1.23
N ALA A 332 9.72 3.36 1.50
CA ALA A 332 8.30 3.70 1.64
C ALA A 332 7.55 2.58 2.37
N PRO A 333 6.35 2.81 2.94
CA PRO A 333 5.67 4.10 3.08
C PRO A 333 6.14 4.90 4.31
N CYS A 334 6.74 4.26 5.31
CA CYS A 334 7.15 4.94 6.53
C CYS A 334 8.30 5.92 6.21
N PRO A 335 8.23 7.18 6.65
CA PRO A 335 9.31 8.14 6.48
C PRO A 335 10.42 7.98 7.54
N HIS A 336 10.43 6.84 8.25
CA HIS A 336 11.31 6.57 9.39
C HIS A 336 11.57 5.06 9.54
N GLU A 337 12.60 4.74 10.31
CA GLU A 337 13.01 3.35 10.61
C GLU A 337 12.67 2.90 12.05
N LEU A 338 12.10 3.80 12.86
CA LEU A 338 11.57 3.52 14.21
C LEU A 338 10.36 2.55 14.21
N PRO A 339 10.00 1.89 15.34
CA PRO A 339 8.79 1.08 15.43
C PRO A 339 7.55 1.83 14.92
N CYS A 340 6.67 1.13 14.19
CA CYS A 340 5.50 1.77 13.60
C CYS A 340 4.54 2.27 14.69
N PRO A 341 4.29 3.60 14.81
CA PRO A 341 3.47 4.13 15.89
C PRO A 341 2.00 3.70 15.81
N LYS A 342 1.54 3.26 14.62
CA LYS A 342 0.19 2.69 14.42
C LYS A 342 -0.05 1.38 15.16
N LEU A 343 1.01 0.64 15.49
CA LEU A 343 0.93 -0.60 16.29
C LEU A 343 1.04 -0.33 17.79
N ALA A 344 1.48 0.86 18.19
CA ALA A 344 1.62 1.23 19.61
C ALA A 344 0.32 1.74 20.26
N HIS A 345 -0.71 2.03 19.47
CA HIS A 345 -1.96 2.64 19.94
C HIS A 345 -3.14 1.67 19.84
N GLU A 346 -3.98 1.63 20.88
CA GLU A 346 -5.25 0.89 20.88
C GLU A 346 -6.45 1.83 20.64
N PRO A 347 -7.44 1.45 19.81
CA PRO A 347 -7.49 0.23 19.00
C PRO A 347 -6.49 0.28 17.83
N THR A 348 -5.78 -0.82 17.60
CA THR A 348 -4.84 -0.91 16.46
C THR A 348 -5.55 -0.64 15.13
N THR A 349 -5.06 0.36 14.37
CA THR A 349 -5.53 0.69 13.02
C THR A 349 -4.44 0.39 11.99
N PRO A 350 -4.76 -0.28 10.88
CA PRO A 350 -3.74 -0.60 9.88
C PRO A 350 -3.23 0.66 9.18
N CYS A 351 -1.93 0.72 8.92
CA CYS A 351 -1.38 1.67 7.96
C CYS A 351 -1.58 1.11 6.55
N ASN A 352 -2.70 1.49 5.90
CA ASN A 352 -3.06 1.08 4.55
C ASN A 352 -3.32 2.31 3.68
N PHE A 353 -3.46 2.05 2.38
CA PHE A 353 -3.70 3.04 1.34
C PHE A 353 -4.77 2.53 0.39
N GLN A 354 -5.18 3.37 -0.56
CA GLN A 354 -6.22 3.02 -1.51
C GLN A 354 -5.86 3.43 -2.93
N GLN A 355 -6.26 2.60 -3.90
CA GLN A 355 -6.15 2.91 -5.32
C GLN A 355 -7.47 2.62 -6.02
N MET A 356 -8.00 3.61 -6.74
CA MET A 356 -9.16 3.39 -7.60
C MET A 356 -8.74 2.67 -8.89
N TYR A 357 -9.58 1.75 -9.34
CA TYR A 357 -9.40 1.02 -10.58
C TYR A 357 -10.74 0.72 -11.26
N GLN A 358 -10.67 0.38 -12.54
CA GLN A 358 -11.79 -0.20 -13.27
C GLN A 358 -11.73 -1.72 -13.21
N SER A 359 -12.82 -2.33 -12.78
CA SER A 359 -12.93 -3.79 -12.69
C SER A 359 -12.97 -4.41 -14.08
N LEU A 360 -12.74 -5.72 -14.16
CA LEU A 360 -13.07 -6.47 -15.36
C LEU A 360 -14.58 -6.29 -15.64
N PRO A 361 -15.01 -5.97 -16.87
CA PRO A 361 -16.42 -5.79 -17.16
C PRO A 361 -17.08 -7.16 -17.30
N LEU A 362 -17.39 -7.71 -16.14
CA LEU A 362 -18.16 -8.92 -15.95
C LEU A 362 -19.55 -8.52 -15.46
N PRO A 363 -20.61 -9.28 -15.81
CA PRO A 363 -21.95 -9.02 -15.32
C PRO A 363 -21.98 -8.90 -13.78
N GLY A 364 -22.58 -7.83 -13.27
CA GLY A 364 -22.73 -7.59 -11.83
C GLY A 364 -21.51 -6.99 -11.12
N HIS A 365 -20.44 -6.64 -11.83
CA HIS A 365 -19.34 -5.83 -11.28
C HIS A 365 -19.62 -4.34 -11.43
N ASN A 366 -19.23 -3.54 -10.43
CA ASN A 366 -19.22 -2.08 -10.54
C ASN A 366 -18.07 -1.66 -11.47
N ASP A 367 -18.32 -0.71 -12.38
CA ASP A 367 -17.31 -0.19 -13.30
C ASP A 367 -16.08 0.41 -12.61
N ARG A 368 -16.25 0.91 -11.38
CA ARG A 368 -15.20 1.52 -10.58
C ARG A 368 -15.18 0.92 -9.19
N GLN A 369 -14.01 0.46 -8.77
CA GLN A 369 -13.76 -0.10 -7.45
C GLN A 369 -12.50 0.53 -6.84
N THR A 370 -12.34 0.30 -5.54
CA THR A 370 -11.20 0.79 -4.77
C THR A 370 -10.52 -0.38 -4.09
N GLU A 371 -9.25 -0.59 -4.42
CA GLU A 371 -8.41 -1.57 -3.74
C GLU A 371 -7.82 -0.91 -2.50
N LYS A 372 -7.96 -1.52 -1.31
CA LYS A 372 -7.15 -1.10 -0.15
C LYS A 372 -6.03 -2.10 0.10
N PHE A 373 -4.84 -1.59 0.30
CA PHE A 373 -3.64 -2.40 0.41
C PHE A 373 -2.66 -1.73 1.37
N SER A 374 -1.81 -2.55 1.97
CA SER A 374 -0.64 -2.10 2.71
C SER A 374 0.58 -2.49 1.89
N TYR A 375 1.67 -1.74 1.98
CA TYR A 375 2.90 -2.08 1.28
C TYR A 375 4.13 -1.67 2.09
N LEU A 376 5.27 -2.26 1.76
CA LEU A 376 6.59 -1.93 2.27
C LEU A 376 7.57 -1.96 1.09
N ILE A 377 8.37 -0.92 0.96
CA ILE A 377 9.47 -0.85 -0.01
C ILE A 377 10.75 -0.66 0.77
N VAL A 378 11.67 -1.60 0.59
CA VAL A 378 13.01 -1.59 1.18
C VAL A 378 14.03 -1.46 0.07
N THR A 379 15.07 -0.67 0.30
CA THR A 379 16.13 -0.39 -0.68
C THR A 379 17.50 -0.79 -0.13
N ARG A 380 18.38 -1.25 -1.02
CA ARG A 380 19.83 -1.36 -0.80
C ARG A 380 20.60 -0.11 -1.20
N THR A 381 20.01 0.69 -2.08
CA THR A 381 20.59 1.95 -2.53
C THR A 381 20.33 2.98 -1.44
N GLU A 382 21.38 3.68 -1.01
CA GLU A 382 21.20 4.89 -0.21
C GLU A 382 20.23 5.81 -0.96
N PRO A 383 19.21 6.35 -0.29
CA PRO A 383 18.28 7.27 -0.94
C PRO A 383 19.12 8.37 -1.60
N ALA A 384 19.00 8.53 -2.93
CA ALA A 384 19.61 9.66 -3.60
C ALA A 384 19.11 10.92 -2.90
N GLN A 385 19.97 11.57 -2.11
CA GLN A 385 19.62 12.72 -1.30
C GLN A 385 19.23 13.87 -2.23
N ALA A 386 17.97 13.92 -2.64
CA ALA A 386 17.30 15.16 -2.98
C ALA A 386 16.72 15.73 -1.68
N GLU A 387 17.55 15.84 -0.64
CA GLU A 387 17.23 16.68 0.51
C GLU A 387 17.18 18.11 -0.02
N THR A 388 15.98 18.62 -0.29
CA THR A 388 15.78 20.06 -0.19
C THR A 388 16.12 20.42 1.24
N GLU A 389 17.33 20.95 1.46
CA GLU A 389 17.83 21.34 2.77
C GLU A 389 16.72 22.04 3.57
N GLY A 390 16.41 21.51 4.76
CA GLY A 390 15.41 22.07 5.67
C GLY A 390 13.94 21.62 5.47
N VAL A 391 13.64 20.67 4.57
CA VAL A 391 12.29 20.12 4.39
C VAL A 391 12.23 18.63 4.72
N ASP A 392 11.57 18.33 5.83
CA ASP A 392 11.16 16.97 6.17
C ASP A 392 9.87 16.61 5.42
N TRP A 393 9.63 15.31 5.16
CA TRP A 393 8.41 14.87 4.48
C TRP A 393 7.62 13.86 5.33
N ALA A 394 6.41 14.23 5.73
CA ALA A 394 5.51 13.37 6.47
C ALA A 394 4.53 12.66 5.54
N ARG A 395 4.20 11.40 5.83
CA ARG A 395 3.25 10.59 5.05
C ARG A 395 1.83 10.81 5.55
N LEU A 396 0.90 11.15 4.67
CA LEU A 396 -0.54 11.13 4.95
C LEU A 396 -1.04 9.70 5.18
N ILE A 397 -1.58 9.44 6.36
CA ILE A 397 -2.05 8.11 6.80
C ILE A 397 -3.59 8.02 6.94
N ALA A 398 -4.29 9.05 6.47
CA ALA A 398 -5.75 9.07 6.34
C ALA A 398 -6.16 10.04 5.23
N PRO A 399 -7.41 9.95 4.74
CA PRO A 399 -7.97 10.95 3.82
C PRO A 399 -7.88 12.37 4.40
N VAL A 400 -7.44 13.30 3.56
CA VAL A 400 -7.34 14.71 3.91
C VAL A 400 -8.75 15.31 4.04
N GLN A 401 -9.00 16.09 5.10
CA GLN A 401 -10.29 16.74 5.29
C GLN A 401 -10.19 18.24 4.98
N CYS A 402 -10.60 18.60 3.77
CA CYS A 402 -10.63 19.98 3.31
C CYS A 402 -11.81 20.76 3.90
N ARG A 403 -11.54 21.89 4.57
CA ARG A 403 -12.53 22.88 5.01
C ARG A 403 -12.28 24.22 4.31
N THR A 404 -13.15 25.22 4.47
CA THR A 404 -13.08 26.47 3.71
C THR A 404 -11.75 27.22 3.88
N ARG A 405 -11.13 27.19 5.07
CA ARG A 405 -9.91 27.98 5.39
C ARG A 405 -8.79 27.17 6.02
N HIS A 406 -8.97 25.87 6.18
CA HIS A 406 -7.99 24.98 6.79
C HIS A 406 -8.15 23.56 6.24
N VAL A 407 -7.12 22.75 6.43
CA VAL A 407 -7.08 21.36 6.00
C VAL A 407 -6.59 20.51 7.16
N HIS A 408 -7.33 19.48 7.53
CA HIS A 408 -6.86 18.52 8.53
C HIS A 408 -6.08 17.40 7.85
N CYS A 409 -4.83 17.25 8.26
CA CYS A 409 -3.91 16.24 7.77
C CYS A 409 -3.49 15.34 8.93
N ARG A 410 -3.76 14.04 8.84
CA ARG A 410 -3.22 13.04 9.78
C ARG A 410 -2.04 12.38 9.12
N MET A 411 -0.88 12.47 9.77
CA MET A 411 0.39 12.10 9.16
C MET A 411 1.27 11.29 10.11
N CYS A 412 2.13 10.47 9.52
CA CYS A 412 3.25 9.83 10.16
C CYS A 412 4.50 10.62 9.81
N CYS A 413 5.23 11.07 10.81
CA CYS A 413 6.36 11.99 10.67
C CYS A 413 7.70 11.24 10.71
N PRO A 414 8.80 11.83 10.19
CA PRO A 414 10.13 11.20 10.21
C PRO A 414 10.69 10.88 11.60
N ASP A 415 10.18 11.54 12.64
CA ASP A 415 10.50 11.29 14.05
C ASP A 415 9.75 10.06 14.64
N GLY A 416 8.96 9.35 13.82
CA GLY A 416 8.18 8.21 14.26
C GLY A 416 6.89 8.56 15.01
N GLN A 417 6.49 9.83 15.05
CA GLN A 417 5.25 10.26 15.71
C GLN A 417 4.07 10.33 14.74
N LEU A 418 2.87 10.12 15.29
CA LEU A 418 1.62 10.42 14.58
C LEU A 418 1.18 11.85 14.93
N GLN A 419 0.98 12.67 13.92
CA GLN A 419 0.56 14.06 14.10
C GLN A 419 -0.76 14.34 13.40
N HIS A 420 -1.58 15.20 14.01
CA HIS A 420 -2.75 15.80 13.39
C HIS A 420 -2.49 17.28 13.17
N LEU A 421 -2.10 17.64 11.96
CA LEU A 421 -1.79 19.02 11.59
C LEU A 421 -3.01 19.70 10.95
N VAL A 422 -3.31 20.91 11.40
CA VAL A 422 -4.34 21.78 10.79
C VAL A 422 -3.63 22.84 9.94
N VAL A 423 -3.49 22.54 8.66
CA VAL A 423 -2.76 23.39 7.70
C VAL A 423 -3.63 24.58 7.31
N THR A 424 -3.06 25.78 7.37
CA THR A 424 -3.72 27.05 7.00
C THR A 424 -2.76 27.93 6.24
N ALA A 425 -3.26 28.73 5.29
CA ALA A 425 -2.42 29.62 4.49
C ALA A 425 -1.66 30.66 5.32
N ARG A 426 -2.22 31.09 6.45
CA ARG A 426 -1.62 32.08 7.35
C ARG A 426 -0.51 31.47 8.20
N LYS A 427 -0.76 30.30 8.80
CA LYS A 427 0.23 29.67 9.67
C LYS A 427 1.31 28.98 8.84
N HIS A 428 1.00 28.32 7.73
CA HIS A 428 1.89 27.37 7.02
C HIS A 428 2.11 27.71 5.54
N SER A 429 2.29 28.99 5.21
CA SER A 429 2.44 29.46 3.83
C SER A 429 1.24 29.14 2.90
N ARG A 430 1.17 29.85 1.76
CA ARG A 430 0.14 29.57 0.74
C ARG A 430 0.42 28.27 0.00
N ASP A 431 1.68 27.87 -0.11
CA ASP A 431 2.09 26.71 -0.91
C ASP A 431 1.82 25.41 -0.16
N GLU A 432 2.19 25.27 1.11
CA GLU A 432 1.87 24.05 1.87
C GLU A 432 0.35 23.89 2.00
N TYR A 433 -0.39 24.99 2.22
CA TYR A 433 -1.86 24.96 2.26
C TYR A 433 -2.48 24.45 0.95
N ARG A 434 -2.01 24.94 -0.21
CA ARG A 434 -2.52 24.51 -1.52
C ARG A 434 -2.10 23.09 -1.86
N CYS A 435 -0.90 22.68 -1.48
CA CYS A 435 -0.45 21.30 -1.59
C CYS A 435 -1.34 20.38 -0.77
N ALA A 436 -1.49 20.64 0.52
CA ALA A 436 -2.36 19.87 1.41
C ALA A 436 -3.79 19.73 0.89
N ARG A 437 -4.38 20.79 0.30
CA ARG A 437 -5.71 20.72 -0.33
C ARG A 437 -5.79 19.82 -1.55
N SER A 438 -4.66 19.61 -2.23
CA SER A 438 -4.55 18.87 -3.49
C SER A 438 -3.95 17.48 -3.30
N SER A 439 -3.60 17.11 -2.07
CA SER A 439 -3.05 15.80 -1.72
C SER A 439 -4.15 14.84 -1.30
N ASP A 440 -3.90 13.56 -1.53
CA ASP A 440 -4.76 12.45 -1.16
C ASP A 440 -4.08 11.54 -0.13
N TRP A 441 -4.84 10.57 0.39
CA TRP A 441 -4.33 9.57 1.33
C TRP A 441 -3.12 8.84 0.72
N GLY A 442 -2.00 8.84 1.45
CA GLY A 442 -0.76 8.22 1.02
C GLY A 442 0.21 9.15 0.31
N ASP A 443 -0.14 10.41 0.04
CA ASP A 443 0.86 11.38 -0.42
C ASP A 443 1.77 11.85 0.74
N GLN A 444 2.89 12.46 0.39
CA GLN A 444 3.82 13.10 1.31
C GLN A 444 3.56 14.61 1.35
N LEU A 445 3.54 15.18 2.56
CA LEU A 445 3.47 16.63 2.76
C LEU A 445 4.78 17.15 3.32
N PRO A 446 5.23 18.34 2.86
CA PRO A 446 6.41 18.98 3.42
C PRO A 446 6.11 19.46 4.84
N MET A 447 7.07 19.22 5.73
CA MET A 447 7.13 19.70 7.10
C MET A 447 8.31 20.68 7.18
N ILE A 448 8.02 21.96 6.97
CA ILE A 448 9.04 23.00 7.02
C ILE A 448 9.37 23.27 8.49
N ARG A 449 10.59 22.92 8.91
CA ARG A 449 11.08 23.20 10.26
C ARG A 449 11.10 24.71 10.49
N ARG A 450 10.39 25.16 11.52
CA ARG A 450 10.48 26.56 11.95
C ARG A 450 11.52 26.60 13.04
N VAL A 451 12.55 27.40 12.84
CA VAL A 451 13.39 27.83 13.95
C VAL A 451 12.45 28.65 14.85
N GLU A 452 12.08 28.09 16.00
CA GLU A 452 11.48 28.89 17.06
C GLU A 452 12.61 29.78 17.57
N ASP A 453 12.54 31.08 17.31
CA ASP A 453 13.40 32.07 17.96
C ASP A 453 13.22 31.88 19.47
N GLY A 454 14.25 31.36 20.13
CA GLY A 454 14.27 31.20 21.57
C GLY A 454 13.99 32.55 22.19
N VAL A 455 12.87 32.67 22.89
CA VAL A 455 12.63 33.78 23.81
C VAL A 455 13.62 33.57 24.95
N GLN A 456 14.81 34.19 24.83
CA GLN A 456 15.63 34.50 25.98
C GLN A 456 14.77 35.40 26.88
N SER A 457 14.30 34.82 27.98
CA SER A 457 13.78 35.58 29.10
C SER A 457 14.95 36.31 29.73
N ASP A 458 15.23 37.53 29.24
CA ASP A 458 16.03 38.48 29.99
C ASP A 458 15.28 38.75 31.30
N SER A 459 15.84 38.20 32.37
CA SER A 459 15.45 38.48 33.74
C SER A 459 16.47 39.51 34.24
N GLU A 460 16.06 40.76 34.33
CA GLU A 460 16.69 41.74 35.24
C GLU A 460 16.09 41.60 36.64
#